data_AF-A0A519RLZ9-F1
#
_entry.id   AF-A0A519RLZ9-F1
#
_cell.length_a   1.000
_cell.length_b   1.000
_cell.length_c   1.000
_cell.angle_alpha   90.00
_cell.angle_beta   90.00
_cell.angle_gamma   90.00
#
_symmetry.space_group_name_H-M   'P 1'
#
loop_
_entity.id
_entity.type
_entity.pdbx_description
1 polymer ?
#
loop_
_entity_poly.entity_id
_entity_poly.type
_entity_poly.pdbx_seq_one_letter_code
_entity_poly.pdbx_strand_id
1 'polypeptide(L)'
;KLEAASQRQSGKGFLESTPAQRTALLTALDAEQKQYSKTKKVEEPNHYFRMMKELTLFGFFTSEVGATQALRYLPVPGKYDGCIPYKKGDKAWATS
;
A
#
# COMPACT_ATOMS: atom_id res chain seq x y z
N LYS A 1 -12.72 -2.21 -13.22
CA LYS A 1 -12.98 -0.95 -12.47
C LYS A 1 -11.79 0.01 -12.54
N LEU A 2 -10.58 -0.42 -12.13
CA LEU A 2 -9.35 0.40 -12.26
C LEU A 2 -9.09 0.84 -13.72
N GLU A 3 -9.17 -0.09 -14.66
CA GLU A 3 -8.94 0.21 -16.08
C GLU A 3 -9.90 1.29 -16.62
N ALA A 4 -11.19 1.12 -16.35
CA ALA A 4 -12.20 2.12 -16.70
C ALA A 4 -11.98 3.46 -16.00
N ALA A 5 -11.49 3.48 -14.75
CA ALA A 5 -11.16 4.70 -14.04
C ALA A 5 -9.95 5.42 -14.66
N SER A 6 -8.92 4.68 -15.06
CA SER A 6 -7.76 5.23 -15.79
C SER A 6 -8.18 5.85 -17.12
N GLN A 7 -8.99 5.13 -17.89
CA GLN A 7 -9.49 5.61 -19.18
C GLN A 7 -10.32 6.89 -19.01
N ARG A 8 -11.14 6.99 -17.95
CA ARG A 8 -11.93 8.19 -17.64
C ARG A 8 -11.08 9.39 -17.24
N GLN A 9 -10.02 9.18 -16.46
CA GLN A 9 -9.20 10.28 -15.95
C GLN A 9 -8.16 10.77 -16.96
N SER A 10 -7.62 9.87 -17.79
CA SER A 10 -6.44 10.15 -18.61
C SER A 10 -6.60 9.79 -20.09
N GLY A 11 -7.72 9.19 -20.49
CA GLY A 11 -7.95 8.70 -21.86
C GLY A 11 -7.08 7.50 -22.26
N LYS A 12 -6.31 6.93 -21.31
CA LYS A 12 -5.38 5.82 -21.53
C LYS A 12 -5.62 4.70 -20.53
N GLY A 13 -5.25 3.49 -20.93
CA GLY A 13 -5.22 2.36 -20.02
C GLY A 13 -4.25 2.59 -18.86
N PHE A 14 -4.43 1.83 -17.76
CA PHE A 14 -3.63 2.07 -16.55
C PHE A 14 -2.13 1.84 -16.81
N LEU A 15 -1.80 0.77 -17.54
CA LEU A 15 -0.43 0.41 -17.92
C LEU A 15 0.14 1.27 -19.06
N GLU A 16 -0.68 2.03 -19.77
CA GLU A 16 -0.26 2.95 -20.83
C GLU A 16 -0.07 4.38 -20.31
N SER A 17 -0.58 4.66 -19.11
CA SER A 17 -0.43 5.95 -18.43
C SER A 17 0.98 6.14 -17.89
N THR A 18 1.41 7.40 -17.75
CA THR A 18 2.69 7.76 -17.14
C THR A 18 2.71 7.44 -15.64
N PRO A 19 3.90 7.28 -15.02
CA PRO A 19 4.00 7.05 -13.57
C PRO A 19 3.28 8.12 -12.74
N ALA A 20 3.39 9.41 -13.12
CA ALA A 20 2.70 10.50 -12.44
C ALA A 20 1.18 10.38 -12.53
N GLN A 21 0.64 10.03 -13.71
CA GLN A 21 -0.80 9.82 -13.91
C GLN A 21 -1.30 8.62 -13.09
N ARG A 22 -0.55 7.51 -13.05
CA ARG A 22 -0.89 6.35 -12.22
C ARG A 22 -0.93 6.72 -10.74
N THR A 23 0.07 7.44 -10.25
CA THR A 23 0.10 7.90 -8.86
C THR A 23 -1.07 8.82 -8.54
N ALA A 24 -1.41 9.76 -9.44
CA ALA A 24 -2.57 10.64 -9.27
C ALA A 24 -3.89 9.84 -9.19
N LEU A 25 -4.09 8.86 -10.09
CA LEU A 25 -5.26 7.99 -10.08
C LEU A 25 -5.37 7.18 -8.77
N LEU A 26 -4.30 6.48 -8.39
CA LEU A 26 -4.29 5.64 -7.18
C LEU A 26 -4.51 6.48 -5.91
N THR A 27 -3.98 7.71 -5.88
CA THR A 27 -4.18 8.64 -4.75
C THR A 27 -5.63 9.10 -4.68
N ALA A 28 -6.26 9.42 -5.81
CA ALA A 28 -7.67 9.79 -5.87
C ALA A 28 -8.57 8.63 -5.42
N LEU A 29 -8.30 7.40 -5.88
CA LEU A 29 -9.03 6.20 -5.48
C LEU A 29 -8.86 5.87 -3.98
N ASP A 30 -7.69 6.14 -3.40
CA ASP A 30 -7.46 5.99 -1.96
C ASP A 30 -8.29 6.99 -1.15
N ALA A 31 -8.37 8.23 -1.61
CA ALA A 31 -9.18 9.27 -0.96
C ALA A 31 -10.68 8.93 -1.04
N GLU A 32 -11.17 8.51 -2.21
CA GLU A 32 -12.54 8.04 -2.43
C GLU A 32 -12.87 6.86 -1.50
N GLN A 33 -12.00 5.85 -1.47
CA GLN A 33 -12.17 4.68 -0.61
C GLN A 33 -12.25 5.08 0.86
N LYS A 34 -11.38 5.98 1.33
CA LYS A 34 -11.37 6.45 2.72
C LYS A 34 -12.64 7.20 3.07
N GLN A 35 -13.17 8.02 2.17
CA GLN A 35 -14.43 8.72 2.37
C GLN A 35 -15.59 7.73 2.44
N TYR A 36 -15.67 6.81 1.47
CA TYR A 36 -16.70 5.76 1.45
C TYR A 36 -16.68 4.91 2.73
N SER A 37 -15.49 4.53 3.22
CA SER A 37 -15.37 3.75 4.45
C SER A 37 -15.85 4.48 5.71
N LYS A 38 -15.90 5.81 5.72
CA LYS A 38 -16.44 6.59 6.86
C LYS A 38 -17.96 6.65 6.86
N THR A 39 -18.57 6.62 5.68
CA THR A 39 -20.01 6.85 5.51
C THR A 39 -20.81 5.58 5.22
N LYS A 40 -20.14 4.47 4.84
CA LYS A 40 -20.82 3.23 4.50
C LYS A 40 -21.56 2.63 5.69
N LYS A 41 -22.67 1.94 5.42
CA LYS A 41 -23.34 1.07 6.38
C LYS A 41 -22.59 -0.26 6.52
N VAL A 42 -22.82 -0.97 7.62
CA VAL A 42 -22.17 -2.26 7.90
C VAL A 42 -22.46 -3.30 6.82
N GLU A 43 -23.70 -3.32 6.33
CA GLU A 43 -24.20 -4.22 5.29
C GLU A 43 -23.57 -3.96 3.91
N GLU A 44 -23.01 -2.76 3.68
CA GLU A 44 -22.49 -2.38 2.37
C GLU A 44 -21.07 -2.94 2.13
N PRO A 45 -20.81 -3.47 0.92
CA PRO A 45 -19.51 -4.02 0.58
C PRO A 45 -18.44 -2.94 0.63
N ASN A 46 -17.20 -3.35 0.92
CA ASN A 46 -16.06 -2.44 0.88
C ASN A 46 -15.83 -1.89 -0.53
N HIS A 47 -15.32 -0.66 -0.60
CA HIS A 47 -14.86 -0.11 -1.87
C HIS A 47 -13.78 -1.02 -2.47
N TYR A 48 -13.89 -1.36 -3.75
CA TYR A 48 -13.04 -2.36 -4.42
C TYR A 48 -11.53 -2.09 -4.27
N PHE A 49 -11.15 -0.80 -4.22
CA PHE A 49 -9.76 -0.39 -4.10
C PHE A 49 -9.13 -0.74 -2.74
N ARG A 50 -9.95 -0.88 -1.68
CA ARG A 50 -9.49 -1.20 -0.33
C ARG A 50 -8.71 -2.52 -0.34
N MET A 51 -9.38 -3.58 -0.77
CA MET A 51 -8.80 -4.93 -0.80
C MET A 51 -7.62 -5.01 -1.76
N MET A 52 -7.74 -4.38 -2.94
CA MET A 52 -6.65 -4.33 -3.93
C MET A 52 -5.37 -3.72 -3.33
N LYS A 53 -5.49 -2.58 -2.65
CA LYS A 53 -4.37 -1.89 -2.01
C LYS A 53 -3.78 -2.73 -0.88
N GLU A 54 -4.61 -3.32 -0.04
CA GLU A 54 -4.16 -4.17 1.08
C GLU A 54 -3.35 -5.36 0.60
N LEU A 55 -3.88 -6.14 -0.34
CA LEU A 55 -3.20 -7.32 -0.86
C LEU A 55 -1.89 -6.96 -1.57
N THR A 56 -1.85 -5.82 -2.26
CA THR A 56 -0.62 -5.33 -2.90
C THR A 56 0.44 -4.97 -1.87
N LEU A 57 0.08 -4.23 -0.82
CA LEU A 57 1.01 -3.88 0.26
C LEU A 57 1.45 -5.11 1.04
N PHE A 58 0.52 -6.01 1.35
CA PHE A 58 0.83 -7.26 2.03
C PHE A 58 1.80 -8.10 1.21
N GLY A 59 1.52 -8.33 -0.07
CA GLY A 59 2.42 -9.06 -0.96
C GLY A 59 3.78 -8.40 -1.11
N PHE A 60 3.84 -7.07 -1.19
CA PHE A 60 5.11 -6.34 -1.26
C PHE A 60 5.92 -6.50 0.03
N PHE A 61 5.34 -6.23 1.21
CA PHE A 61 6.08 -6.27 2.47
C PHE A 61 6.39 -7.68 2.98
N THR A 62 5.73 -8.71 2.44
CA THR A 62 6.07 -10.12 2.68
C THR A 62 7.01 -10.71 1.63
N SER A 63 7.26 -9.99 0.53
CA SER A 63 8.26 -10.40 -0.46
C SER A 63 9.68 -10.22 0.06
N GLU A 64 10.63 -10.94 -0.53
CA GLU A 64 12.06 -10.81 -0.21
C GLU A 64 12.54 -9.35 -0.31
N VAL A 65 12.18 -8.66 -1.40
CA VAL A 65 12.60 -7.27 -1.64
C VAL A 65 11.98 -6.33 -0.60
N GLY A 66 10.70 -6.51 -0.26
CA GLY A 66 10.04 -5.69 0.76
C GLY A 66 10.63 -5.91 2.15
N ALA A 67 10.83 -7.17 2.55
CA ALA A 67 11.36 -7.51 3.86
C ALA A 67 12.81 -7.06 4.07
N THR A 68 13.65 -7.13 3.03
CA THR A 68 15.10 -6.86 3.15
C THR A 68 15.52 -5.44 2.75
N GLN A 69 14.83 -4.83 1.78
CA GLN A 69 15.19 -3.50 1.28
C GLN A 69 14.28 -2.41 1.84
N ALA A 70 12.97 -2.65 1.92
CA ALA A 70 12.05 -1.66 2.50
C ALA A 70 12.04 -1.72 4.04
N LEU A 71 12.20 -2.91 4.60
CA LEU A 71 12.25 -3.18 6.04
C LEU A 71 13.63 -3.71 6.46
N ARG A 72 13.83 -3.84 7.78
CA ARG A 72 14.99 -4.49 8.38
C ARG A 72 14.64 -5.96 8.62
N TYR A 73 15.18 -6.84 7.79
CA TYR A 73 15.04 -8.28 8.01
C TYR A 73 16.15 -8.81 8.91
N LEU A 74 15.78 -9.52 9.97
CA LEU A 74 16.68 -10.22 10.85
C LEU A 74 16.18 -11.67 10.97
N PRO A 75 16.75 -12.62 10.20
CA PRO A 75 16.20 -13.97 10.08
C PRO A 75 16.19 -14.75 11.40
N VAL A 76 17.09 -14.41 12.32
CA VAL A 76 17.18 -15.03 13.64
C VAL A 76 17.16 -13.92 14.70
N PRO A 77 16.00 -13.62 15.31
CA PRO A 77 15.95 -12.74 16.47
C PRO A 77 16.72 -13.41 17.61
N GLY A 78 17.90 -12.85 17.90
CA GLY A 78 18.65 -13.19 19.09
C GLY A 78 17.99 -12.60 20.33
N LYS A 79 18.79 -11.99 21.20
CA LYS A 79 18.26 -11.32 22.40
C LYS A 79 17.37 -10.13 22.02
N TYR A 80 16.19 -10.02 22.64
CA TYR A 80 15.34 -8.82 22.54
C TYR A 80 16.02 -7.64 23.24
N ASP A 81 16.21 -6.55 22.51
CA ASP A 81 16.68 -5.27 23.02
C ASP A 81 15.62 -4.20 22.76
N GLY A 82 14.90 -3.79 23.80
CA GLY A 82 13.82 -2.82 23.70
C GLY A 82 14.29 -1.36 23.58
N CYS A 83 15.59 -1.08 23.74
CA CYS A 83 16.16 0.27 23.71
C CYS A 83 17.28 0.40 22.67
N ILE A 84 17.03 -0.09 21.46
CA ILE A 84 17.92 0.17 20.31
C ILE A 84 17.85 1.66 19.97
N PRO A 85 18.99 2.39 19.93
CA PRO A 85 19.01 3.80 19.59
C PRO A 85 18.38 4.06 18.21
N TYR A 86 17.23 4.74 18.18
CA TYR A 86 16.57 5.12 16.93
C TYR A 86 17.28 6.30 16.28
N LYS A 87 17.72 6.14 15.03
CA LYS A 87 18.15 7.26 14.19
C LYS A 87 17.00 7.66 13.28
N LYS A 88 16.77 8.97 13.11
CA LYS A 88 15.75 9.48 12.19
C LYS A 88 16.02 8.96 10.78
N GLY A 89 15.06 8.26 10.19
CA GLY A 89 15.19 7.60 8.88
C GLY A 89 15.47 6.10 8.95
N ASP A 90 15.61 5.54 10.15
CA ASP A 90 15.68 4.11 10.35
C ASP A 90 14.40 3.41 9.87
N LYS A 91 14.60 2.35 9.08
CA LYS A 91 13.52 1.49 8.56
C LYS A 91 12.92 0.65 9.69
N ALA A 92 11.64 0.34 9.58
CA ALA A 92 10.95 -0.57 10.49
C ALA A 92 11.46 -2.02 10.34
N TRP A 93 11.31 -2.83 11.39
CA TRP A 93 11.65 -4.26 11.36
C TRP A 93 10.60 -5.06 10.59
N ALA A 94 11.04 -6.06 9.84
CA ALA A 94 10.17 -6.94 9.06
C ALA A 94 9.42 -7.95 9.94
N THR A 95 10.04 -8.39 11.03
CA THR A 95 9.48 -9.30 12.03
C THR A 95 9.34 -8.54 13.34
N SER A 96 8.10 -8.38 13.82
CA SER A 96 7.76 -7.79 15.12
C SER A 96 7.48 -8.88 16.14
#